data_AF-F9Q8A7-F1
#
_entry.id   AF-F9Q8A7-F1
#
_cell.length_a   1.000
_cell.length_b   1.000
_cell.length_c   1.000
_cell.angle_alpha   90.00
_cell.angle_beta   90.00
_cell.angle_gamma   90.00
#
_symmetry.space_group_name_H-M   'P 1'
#
loop_
_entity.id
_entity.type
_entity.pdbx_description
1 polymer ?
#
loop_
_entity_poly.entity_id
_entity_poly.type
_entity_poly.pdbx_seq_one_letter_code
_entity_poly.pdbx_strand_id
1 'polypeptide(L)' 'MNFDELPANCHGDVLAPHVDEKIQSYASSLDKSQKDEDNSLGVMFAQKVKIQCE' A
#
# COMPACT_ATOMS: atom_id res chain seq x y z
N MET A 1 -3.23 -10.68 -4.11
CA MET A 1 -4.42 -10.10 -4.76
C MET A 1 -4.65 -10.90 -6.03
N ASN A 2 -5.89 -11.28 -6.31
CA ASN A 2 -6.22 -11.97 -7.56
C ASN A 2 -7.01 -11.01 -8.47
N PHE A 3 -6.64 -10.96 -9.75
CA PHE A 3 -7.28 -10.15 -10.79
C PHE A 3 -8.01 -11.00 -11.85
N ASP A 4 -8.11 -12.32 -11.65
CA ASP A 4 -8.74 -13.25 -12.59
C ASP A 4 -10.23 -12.95 -12.87
N GLU A 5 -10.90 -12.21 -11.98
CA GLU A 5 -12.29 -11.77 -12.16
C GLU A 5 -12.43 -10.51 -13.02
N LEU A 6 -11.33 -9.90 -13.46
CA LEU A 6 -11.39 -8.75 -14.36
C LEU A 6 -11.87 -9.18 -15.76
N PRO A 7 -12.59 -8.29 -16.48
CA PRO A 7 -12.90 -8.51 -17.89
C PRO A 7 -11.65 -8.83 -18.70
N ALA A 8 -11.77 -9.63 -19.75
CA ALA A 8 -10.63 -10.09 -20.56
C ALA A 8 -9.83 -8.93 -21.19
N ASN A 9 -10.45 -7.78 -21.40
CA ASN A 9 -9.80 -6.57 -21.92
C ASN A 9 -9.18 -5.71 -20.80
N CYS A 10 -9.15 -6.16 -19.56
CA CYS A 10 -8.63 -5.43 -18.40
C CYS A 10 -7.47 -6.19 -17.74
N HIS A 11 -6.47 -5.44 -17.30
CA HIS A 11 -5.32 -5.92 -16.55
C HIS A 11 -5.22 -5.18 -15.21
N GLY A 12 -4.95 -5.94 -14.15
CA GLY A 12 -4.76 -5.42 -12.81
C GLY A 12 -3.31 -5.57 -12.36
N ASP A 13 -2.75 -4.50 -11.82
CA ASP A 13 -1.41 -4.45 -11.23
C ASP A 13 -1.48 -3.93 -9.80
N VAL A 14 -0.64 -4.48 -8.92
CA VAL A 14 -0.39 -3.90 -7.59
C VAL A 14 0.90 -3.10 -7.64
N LEU A 15 0.79 -1.79 -7.41
CA LEU A 15 1.92 -0.89 -7.28
C LEU A 15 2.30 -0.78 -5.81
N ALA A 16 3.49 -1.27 -5.49
CA ALA A 16 4.07 -1.10 -4.17
C ALA A 16 4.32 0.40 -3.89
N PRO A 17 4.05 0.89 -2.67
CA PRO A 17 4.38 2.25 -2.30
C PRO A 17 5.90 2.42 -2.28
N HIS A 18 6.36 3.57 -2.76
CA HIS A 18 7.76 3.96 -2.59
C HIS A 18 7.91 4.70 -1.26
N VAL A 19 8.58 4.06 -0.30
CA VAL A 19 8.78 4.60 1.05
C VAL A 19 10.28 4.74 1.33
N ASP A 20 10.72 5.94 1.71
CA ASP A 20 12.11 6.26 2.07
C ASP A 20 12.56 5.42 3.29
N GLU A 21 13.84 5.04 3.33
CA GLU A 21 14.49 4.30 4.41
C GLU A 21 14.26 4.94 5.79
N LYS A 22 14.23 6.29 5.88
CA LYS A 22 13.94 7.00 7.13
C LYS A 22 12.52 6.74 7.62
N ILE A 23 11.55 6.72 6.71
CA ILE A 23 10.14 6.48 7.05
C ILE A 23 9.94 5.01 7.42
N GLN A 24 10.61 4.09 6.74
CA GLN A 24 10.62 2.66 7.13
C GLN A 24 11.22 2.44 8.52
N SER A 25 12.34 3.10 8.82
CA SER A 25 13.00 3.02 10.12
C SER A 25 12.13 3.60 11.24
N TYR A 26 11.51 4.76 10.98
CA TYR A 26 10.56 5.38 11.91
C TYR A 26 9.37 4.45 12.19
N ALA A 27 8.69 3.96 11.15
CA ALA A 27 7.56 3.05 11.30
C ALA A 27 7.93 1.76 12.06
N SER A 28 9.13 1.23 11.84
CA SER A 28 9.65 0.04 12.54
C SER A 28 9.95 0.31 14.02
N SER A 29 10.22 1.56 14.39
CA SER A 29 10.52 1.99 15.77
C SER A 29 9.29 2.27 16.62
N LEU A 30 8.10 2.38 16.01
CA LEU A 30 6.87 2.68 16.73
C LEU A 30 6.41 1.48 17.57
N ASP A 31 6.02 1.76 18.81
CA ASP A 31 5.36 0.79 19.68
C ASP A 31 3.93 0.54 19.18
N LYS A 32 3.62 -0.73 18.91
CA LYS A 32 2.32 -1.21 18.42
C LYS A 32 1.23 -1.19 19.49
N SER A 33 1.57 -0.90 20.74
CA SER A 33 0.62 -0.79 21.86
C SER A 33 0.03 0.61 22.05
N GLN A 34 0.47 1.58 21.24
CA GLN A 34 -0.02 2.96 21.31
C GLN A 34 -1.50 3.04 20.96
N LYS A 35 -2.29 3.65 21.85
CA LYS A 35 -3.76 3.78 21.69
C LYS A 35 -4.16 4.83 20.66
N ASP A 36 -3.31 5.83 20.45
CA ASP A 36 -3.51 6.89 19.47
C ASP A 36 -2.62 6.61 18.27
N GLU A 37 -3.11 5.77 17.35
CA GLU A 37 -2.38 5.43 16.13
C GLU A 37 -2.17 6.66 15.24
N ASP A 38 -0.93 6.87 14.81
CA ASP A 38 -0.59 7.83 13.77
C ASP A 38 -1.07 7.30 12.40
N ASN A 39 -2.28 7.71 12.03
CA ASN A 39 -2.90 7.32 10.76
C ASN A 39 -2.21 7.92 9.52
N SER A 40 -1.24 8.82 9.67
CA SER A 40 -0.52 9.41 8.53
C SER A 40 0.42 8.40 7.87
N LEU A 41 0.98 7.45 8.63
CA LEU A 41 1.84 6.40 8.09
C LEU A 41 1.06 5.43 7.21
N GLY A 42 -0.17 5.09 7.57
CA GLY A 42 -1.01 4.18 6.77
C GLY A 42 -1.15 4.64 5.31
N VAL A 43 -1.23 5.95 5.07
CA VAL A 43 -1.29 6.53 3.72
C VAL A 43 0.02 6.32 2.95
N MET A 44 1.17 6.41 3.63
CA MET A 44 2.48 6.24 3.01
C MET A 44 2.79 4.78 2.65
N PHE A 45 2.28 3.83 3.43
CA PHE A 45 2.47 2.39 3.20
C PHE A 45 1.30 1.73 2.43
N ALA A 46 0.28 2.48 2.03
CA ALA A 46 -0.84 1.96 1.28
C ALA A 46 -0.42 1.53 -0.14
N GLN A 47 -0.73 0.29 -0.50
CA GLN A 47 -0.56 -0.21 -1.85
C GLN A 47 -1.63 0.36 -2.79
N LYS A 48 -1.24 0.66 -4.02
CA LYS A 48 -2.18 1.12 -5.05
C LYS A 48 -2.48 -0.01 -6.00
N VAL A 49 -3.75 -0.17 -6.36
CA VAL A 49 -4.17 -1.05 -7.45
C VAL A 49 -4.35 -0.20 -8.70
N LYS A 50 -3.68 -0.58 -9.78
CA LYS A 50 -3.88 0.01 -11.11
C LYS A 50 -4.65 -1.00 -11.94
N ILE A 51 -5.84 -0.63 -12.40
CA ILE A 51 -6.59 -1.41 -13.38
C ILE A 51 -6.56 -0.62 -14.69
N GLN A 52 -6.15 -1.26 -15.76
CA GLN A 52 -6.14 -0.68 -17.10
C GLN A 52 -6.89 -1.59 -18.05
N CYS A 53 -7.84 -1.03 -18.79
CA CYS A 53 -8.58 -1.75 -19.82
C CYS A 53 -8.27 -1.16 -21.20
N GLU A 54 -8.39 -1.99 -22.24
CA GLU A 54 -8.34 -1.58 -23.65
C GLU A 54 -9.47 -0.61 -24.01
#